data_AF-A0A0D2H7M7-F1
#
_entry.id   AF-A0A0D2H7M7-F1
#
_cell.length_a   1.000
_cell.length_b   1.000
_cell.length_c   1.000
_cell.angle_alpha   90.00
_cell.angle_beta   90.00
_cell.angle_gamma   90.00
#
_symmetry.space_group_name_H-M   'P 1'
#
loop_
_entity.id
_entity.type
_entity.pdbx_description
1 polymer ?
#
loop_
_entity_poly.entity_id
_entity_poly.type
_entity_poly.pdbx_seq_one_letter_code
_entity_poly.pdbx_strand_id
1 'polypeptide(L)'
;MHWIDNFGDLQLDIVGIIAVLGEGSVTRNAQVTSLSWWSTIPRLLPAPQALLEHERKYRLPTAPGIVAGAYSGLVKREINFFAQLLHDQPLDDYQVELVQVTRKCVKEGERSFGPRKYGPLFWVSILGSLMALTLIGLSAHYHDGFSLLATIMLSMVSSFVGFGTHWTLVFKEPTISRERKAAIPRSDVIIYYPNGSIRIIRPESEQIARLYFQTEHAQYIIDGAATCGEETDEMRLMGFTDTPYRTLALLSTVMLMTGVVSLANSSNILQVAFAASYLLLNGIYWAVSALNPCKYHWQHAYKVEILPIEPLPSHKTDPPAPTGKIEEFKGIVKREWQRFESAWILSKRRDRAEKRAKTMVAAEARNFTGALWTAIVFTGTSQWLNEATTIAPMNDAWREWLREAEKQVRPKLEEGEIQGGHNDNWTGRHNLHRRPRINTGTDWNFTPATMENADLASEKRRIRIHAWPYQEELTRILQRHAAKTRVPIGDEVVGGDERRLGSEKDPSTPGTALEV
;
A
#
# COMPACT_ATOMS: atom_id res chain seq x y z
N MET A 1 21.04 -45.55 15.44
CA MET A 1 21.25 -44.09 15.49
C MET A 1 20.86 -43.62 16.88
N HIS A 2 21.83 -43.60 17.80
CA HIS A 2 21.65 -43.03 19.14
C HIS A 2 21.71 -41.50 19.01
N TRP A 3 20.54 -40.87 19.01
CA TRP A 3 20.44 -39.41 18.98
C TRP A 3 20.40 -38.93 20.44
N ILE A 4 21.60 -38.73 21.00
CA ILE A 4 21.91 -38.05 22.28
C ILE A 4 21.45 -38.81 23.55
N ASP A 5 22.40 -39.49 24.21
CA ASP A 5 22.15 -40.16 25.50
C ASP A 5 22.43 -39.26 26.72
N ASN A 6 23.20 -38.16 26.58
CA ASN A 6 23.44 -37.17 27.64
C ASN A 6 23.52 -35.74 27.08
N PHE A 7 22.68 -34.84 27.59
CA PHE A 7 22.68 -33.41 27.23
C PHE A 7 23.88 -32.62 27.78
N GLY A 8 24.71 -33.23 28.62
CA GLY A 8 25.87 -32.60 29.25
C GLY A 8 27.06 -32.36 28.32
N ASP A 9 27.19 -33.14 27.23
CA ASP A 9 28.35 -33.09 26.31
C ASP A 9 28.06 -32.28 25.03
N LEU A 10 26.87 -31.71 24.90
CA LEU A 10 26.46 -31.01 23.70
C LEU A 10 26.97 -29.55 23.72
N GLN A 11 28.17 -29.32 23.21
CA GLN A 11 28.68 -27.98 22.96
C GLN A 11 28.14 -27.47 21.62
N LEU A 12 27.16 -26.57 21.67
CA LEU A 12 26.53 -25.97 20.47
C LEU A 12 27.29 -24.71 20.05
N ASP A 13 27.51 -24.54 18.74
CA ASP A 13 27.94 -23.25 18.16
C ASP A 13 26.80 -22.24 18.18
N ILE A 14 26.49 -21.77 19.40
CA ILE A 14 25.37 -20.89 19.69
C ILE A 14 25.55 -19.49 19.11
N VAL A 15 26.80 -19.09 18.87
CA VAL A 15 27.17 -17.81 18.29
C VAL A 15 26.68 -17.71 16.84
N GLY A 16 26.90 -18.76 16.04
CA GLY A 16 26.40 -18.83 14.67
C GLY A 16 24.87 -18.84 14.59
N ILE A 17 24.20 -19.52 15.54
CA ILE A 17 22.74 -19.60 15.60
C ILE A 17 22.12 -18.25 15.98
N ILE A 18 22.67 -17.53 16.96
CA ILE A 18 22.14 -16.23 17.39
C ILE A 18 22.35 -15.14 16.33
N ALA A 19 23.47 -15.19 15.60
CA ALA A 19 23.84 -14.18 14.61
C ALA A 19 23.01 -14.28 13.31
N VAL A 20 22.74 -15.49 12.82
CA VAL A 20 22.11 -15.69 11.50
C VAL A 20 20.59 -15.83 11.57
N LEU A 21 20.05 -16.24 12.73
CA LEU A 21 18.65 -16.64 12.84
C LEU A 21 17.76 -15.45 13.26
N GLY A 22 17.10 -14.83 12.27
CA GLY A 22 15.97 -13.92 12.51
C GLY A 22 16.12 -12.47 12.04
N GLU A 23 17.26 -12.10 11.46
CA GLU A 23 17.53 -10.76 10.91
C GLU A 23 16.40 -10.27 9.98
N GLY A 24 16.02 -11.09 8.98
CA GLY A 24 14.93 -10.75 8.04
C GLY A 24 13.56 -10.59 8.71
N SER A 25 13.29 -11.34 9.79
CA SER A 25 12.02 -11.26 10.52
C SER A 25 11.92 -10.01 11.38
N VAL A 26 13.04 -9.59 11.97
CA VAL A 26 13.12 -8.40 12.83
C VAL A 26 13.14 -7.12 12.01
N THR A 27 13.92 -7.06 10.93
CA THR A 27 13.98 -5.89 10.02
C THR A 27 12.63 -5.54 9.40
N ARG A 28 11.84 -6.55 9.00
CA ARG A 28 10.49 -6.33 8.43
C ARG A 28 9.53 -5.64 9.40
N ASN A 29 9.69 -5.85 10.70
CA ASN A 29 8.87 -5.25 11.74
C ASN A 29 9.57 -4.09 12.48
N ALA A 30 10.77 -3.70 12.05
CA ALA A 30 11.61 -2.71 12.74
C ALA A 30 10.89 -1.37 12.91
N GLN A 31 10.26 -0.86 11.84
CA GLN A 31 9.58 0.44 11.86
C GLN A 31 8.41 0.48 12.86
N VAL A 32 7.62 -0.59 12.95
CA VAL A 32 6.49 -0.66 13.91
C VAL A 32 6.99 -0.86 15.33
N THR A 33 7.98 -1.75 15.51
CA THR A 33 8.60 -2.00 16.81
C THR A 33 9.15 -0.72 17.40
N SER A 34 9.81 0.09 16.58
CA SER A 34 10.44 1.34 16.98
C SER A 34 9.45 2.48 17.31
N LEU A 35 8.18 2.40 16.87
CA LEU A 35 7.12 3.33 17.29
C LEU A 35 6.60 3.06 18.70
N SER A 36 6.77 1.82 19.18
CA SER A 36 6.25 1.37 20.45
C SER A 36 7.28 1.59 21.55
N TRP A 37 6.83 2.17 22.67
CA TRP A 37 7.68 2.30 23.86
C TRP A 37 8.00 0.95 24.51
N TRP A 38 7.23 -0.10 24.20
CA TRP A 38 7.52 -1.47 24.64
C TRP A 38 8.82 -2.02 24.05
N SER A 39 9.36 -1.40 22.99
CA SER A 39 10.64 -1.79 22.41
C SER A 39 11.85 -1.46 23.27
N THR A 40 11.72 -0.55 24.25
CA THR A 40 12.83 -0.14 25.15
C THR A 40 12.98 -1.04 26.38
N ILE A 41 12.06 -1.99 26.59
CA ILE A 41 12.10 -2.92 27.72
C ILE A 41 13.19 -3.99 27.48
N PRO A 42 14.00 -4.31 28.51
CA PRO A 42 15.01 -5.36 28.41
C PRO A 42 14.35 -6.71 28.13
N ARG A 43 14.73 -7.30 27.00
CA ARG A 43 14.24 -8.58 26.51
C ARG A 43 15.27 -9.28 25.64
N LEU A 44 15.10 -10.58 25.45
CA LEU A 44 15.84 -11.30 24.42
C LEU A 44 15.30 -10.94 23.04
N LEU A 45 16.19 -10.54 22.13
CA LEU A 45 15.89 -10.25 20.74
C LEU A 45 16.75 -11.13 19.83
N PRO A 46 16.17 -11.79 18.81
CA PRO A 46 16.97 -12.41 17.77
C PRO A 46 17.64 -11.30 16.94
N ALA A 47 18.93 -11.48 16.59
CA ALA A 47 19.71 -10.57 15.75
C ALA A 47 19.49 -9.05 16.06
N PRO A 48 19.81 -8.56 17.27
CA PRO A 48 19.57 -7.15 17.63
C PRO A 48 20.39 -6.17 16.78
N GLN A 49 21.53 -6.61 16.23
CA GLN A 49 22.35 -5.85 15.29
C GLN A 49 21.57 -5.42 14.04
N ALA A 50 20.57 -6.21 13.61
CA ALA A 50 19.75 -5.92 12.45
C ALA A 50 18.94 -4.61 12.56
N LEU A 51 18.71 -4.12 13.78
CA LEU A 51 18.01 -2.87 14.05
C LEU A 51 18.94 -1.65 14.05
N LEU A 52 20.26 -1.87 14.07
CA LEU A 52 21.30 -0.84 14.04
C LEU A 52 21.81 -0.64 12.61
N GLU A 53 20.92 -0.31 11.69
CA GLU A 53 21.30 0.04 10.32
C GLU A 53 22.21 1.29 10.32
N HIS A 54 23.24 1.33 9.47
CA HIS A 54 24.17 2.47 9.39
C HIS A 54 23.48 3.82 9.11
N GLU A 55 22.28 3.77 8.55
CA GLU A 55 21.46 4.91 8.16
C GLU A 55 20.03 4.60 8.58
N ARG A 56 19.49 5.43 9.47
CA ARG A 56 18.12 5.29 9.95
C ARG A 56 17.14 5.72 8.88
N LYS A 57 16.13 4.88 8.61
CA LYS A 57 15.08 5.18 7.62
C LYS A 57 14.24 6.38 8.05
N TYR A 58 14.45 7.52 7.38
CA TYR A 58 13.71 8.76 7.63
C TYR A 58 12.24 8.72 7.18
N ARG A 59 11.88 7.79 6.30
CA ARG A 59 10.55 7.68 5.70
C ARG A 59 9.98 6.28 5.88
N LEU A 60 8.65 6.24 5.97
CA LEU A 60 7.89 5.00 5.89
C LEU A 60 7.97 4.40 4.47
N PRO A 61 7.76 3.08 4.32
CA PRO A 61 7.92 2.40 3.05
C PRO A 61 6.81 2.89 2.11
N THR A 62 7.20 3.36 0.94
CA THR A 62 6.30 3.79 -0.12
C THR A 62 6.17 2.70 -1.19
N ALA A 63 5.06 2.72 -1.92
CA ALA A 63 4.84 1.83 -3.04
C ALA A 63 4.93 2.60 -4.37
N PRO A 64 5.37 1.96 -5.46
CA PRO A 64 5.40 2.59 -6.78
C PRO A 64 3.97 2.82 -7.28
N GLY A 65 3.74 4.01 -7.83
CA GLY A 65 2.45 4.41 -8.42
C GLY A 65 2.29 5.92 -8.41
N ILE A 66 1.29 6.42 -9.12
CA ILE A 66 1.06 7.85 -9.31
C ILE A 66 -0.25 8.22 -8.64
N VAL A 67 -0.20 9.20 -7.75
CA VAL A 67 -1.37 9.75 -7.06
C VAL A 67 -1.66 11.12 -7.66
N ALA A 68 -2.88 11.33 -8.15
CA ALA A 68 -3.31 12.57 -8.77
C ALA A 68 -4.66 13.03 -8.21
N GLY A 69 -4.85 14.33 -8.03
CA GLY A 69 -6.14 14.92 -7.70
C GLY A 69 -6.91 15.26 -8.98
N ALA A 70 -8.16 14.82 -9.07
CA ALA A 70 -9.03 15.07 -10.21
C ALA A 70 -9.20 16.56 -10.52
N TYR A 71 -9.43 17.38 -9.49
CA TYR A 71 -9.67 18.82 -9.60
C TYR A 71 -8.64 19.68 -8.87
N SER A 72 -7.85 19.10 -7.95
CA SER A 72 -6.87 19.86 -7.15
C SER A 72 -5.56 20.14 -7.91
N GLY A 73 -5.30 19.43 -9.01
CA GLY A 73 -4.04 19.52 -9.75
C GLY A 73 -2.82 18.97 -9.00
N LEU A 74 -2.99 18.42 -7.79
CA LEU A 74 -1.90 17.81 -7.03
C LEU A 74 -1.49 16.48 -7.67
N VAL A 75 -0.19 16.29 -7.85
CA VAL A 75 0.38 15.06 -8.41
C VAL A 75 1.56 14.62 -7.55
N LYS A 76 1.64 13.32 -7.28
CA LYS A 76 2.74 12.68 -6.57
C LYS A 76 3.08 11.35 -7.26
N ARG A 77 4.35 11.08 -7.49
CA ARG A 77 4.83 9.90 -8.26
C ARG A 77 5.15 8.69 -7.37
N GLU A 78 4.63 8.68 -6.15
CA GLU A 78 4.75 7.58 -5.20
C GLU A 78 3.45 7.43 -4.41
N ILE A 79 3.14 6.20 -4.01
CA ILE A 79 2.03 5.90 -3.13
C ILE A 79 2.55 5.93 -1.70
N ASN A 80 2.01 6.86 -0.91
CA ASN A 80 2.39 7.06 0.49
C ASN A 80 2.01 5.84 1.33
N PHE A 81 2.66 5.67 2.49
CA PHE A 81 2.34 4.58 3.41
C PHE A 81 0.88 4.62 3.86
N PHE A 82 0.29 5.80 4.06
CA PHE A 82 -1.13 5.95 4.38
C PHE A 82 -2.04 5.31 3.32
N ALA A 83 -1.75 5.52 2.05
CA ALA A 83 -2.54 4.98 0.96
C ALA A 83 -2.42 3.46 0.89
N GLN A 84 -1.22 2.93 1.14
CA GLN A 84 -0.97 1.48 1.23
C GLN A 84 -1.64 0.84 2.44
N LEU A 85 -1.62 1.52 3.59
CA LEU A 85 -2.28 1.08 4.82
C LEU A 85 -3.79 0.97 4.63
N LEU A 86 -4.39 1.96 3.97
CA LEU A 86 -5.82 2.03 3.77
C LEU A 86 -6.30 1.08 2.67
N HIS A 87 -5.46 0.83 1.67
CA HIS A 87 -5.77 0.02 0.50
C HIS A 87 -4.81 -1.17 0.31
N ASP A 88 -4.78 -2.08 1.28
CA ASP A 88 -3.87 -3.26 1.36
C ASP A 88 -4.04 -4.27 0.19
N GLN A 89 -5.14 -4.24 -0.55
CA GLN A 89 -5.41 -5.23 -1.60
C GLN A 89 -4.87 -4.76 -2.97
N PRO A 90 -3.97 -5.54 -3.59
CA PRO A 90 -3.55 -5.28 -4.97
C PRO A 90 -4.74 -5.51 -5.91
N LEU A 91 -4.90 -4.63 -6.91
CA LEU A 91 -5.88 -4.81 -7.98
C LEU A 91 -5.32 -5.75 -9.04
N ASP A 92 -6.21 -6.44 -9.77
CA ASP A 92 -5.84 -7.14 -10.99
C ASP A 92 -5.48 -6.12 -12.10
N ASP A 93 -4.80 -6.59 -13.16
CA ASP A 93 -4.34 -5.74 -14.26
C ASP A 93 -5.52 -5.00 -14.93
N TYR A 94 -5.32 -3.70 -15.18
CA TYR A 94 -6.31 -2.78 -15.76
C TYR A 94 -7.67 -2.74 -15.05
N GLN A 95 -7.74 -3.19 -13.80
CA GLN A 95 -8.95 -3.10 -13.01
C GLN A 95 -9.18 -1.67 -12.51
N VAL A 96 -10.43 -1.22 -12.52
CA VAL A 96 -10.82 0.07 -11.94
C VAL A 96 -11.69 -0.16 -10.72
N GLU A 97 -11.35 0.50 -9.62
CA GLU A 97 -12.09 0.42 -8.36
C GLU A 97 -12.47 1.80 -7.86
N LEU A 98 -13.76 2.01 -7.54
CA LEU A 98 -14.24 3.22 -6.89
C LEU A 98 -14.43 2.97 -5.39
N VAL A 99 -13.76 3.79 -4.59
CA VAL A 99 -13.65 3.62 -3.15
C VAL A 99 -14.04 4.91 -2.43
N GLN A 100 -14.93 4.81 -1.45
CA GLN A 100 -15.30 5.93 -0.58
C GLN A 100 -14.56 5.82 0.76
N VAL A 101 -13.93 6.92 1.17
CA VAL A 101 -13.16 6.98 2.42
C VAL A 101 -13.82 7.96 3.38
N THR A 102 -14.23 7.44 4.53
CA THR A 102 -14.91 8.20 5.60
C THR A 102 -14.09 8.14 6.88
N ARG A 103 -14.18 9.18 7.71
CA ARG A 103 -13.52 9.18 9.02
C ARG A 103 -14.45 8.49 10.02
N LYS A 104 -13.94 7.54 10.80
CA LYS A 104 -14.68 6.97 11.94
C LYS A 104 -14.87 8.07 12.98
N CYS A 105 -16.03 8.11 13.64
CA CYS A 105 -16.24 8.98 14.78
C CYS A 105 -15.34 8.51 15.93
N VAL A 106 -14.19 9.17 16.10
CA VAL A 106 -13.24 8.91 17.19
C VAL A 106 -13.32 10.07 18.17
N LYS A 107 -13.14 9.78 19.47
CA LYS A 107 -13.10 10.80 20.53
C LYS A 107 -12.01 11.83 20.25
N GLU A 108 -12.29 13.10 20.55
CA GLU A 108 -11.31 14.19 20.40
C GLU A 108 -10.03 13.86 21.19
N GLY A 109 -8.86 13.99 20.53
CA GLY A 109 -7.55 13.76 21.14
C GLY A 109 -6.87 12.42 20.81
N GLU A 110 -7.56 11.43 20.25
CA GLU A 110 -6.89 10.21 19.78
C GLU A 110 -6.10 10.46 18.49
N ARG A 111 -4.89 9.90 18.42
CA ARG A 111 -4.05 9.96 17.20
C ARG A 111 -4.78 9.27 16.06
N SER A 112 -4.87 9.94 14.91
CA SER A 112 -5.52 9.37 13.72
C SER A 112 -4.77 8.16 13.14
N PHE A 113 -3.47 8.07 13.46
CA PHE A 113 -2.53 7.05 13.00
C PHE A 113 -1.59 6.63 14.12
N GLY A 114 -1.29 5.34 14.21
CA GLY A 114 -0.27 4.84 15.12
C GLY A 114 -0.14 3.31 15.14
N PRO A 115 0.86 2.79 15.86
CA PRO A 115 0.96 1.37 16.12
C PRO A 115 -0.21 0.93 17.01
N ARG A 116 -0.67 -0.30 16.80
CA ARG A 116 -1.71 -0.88 17.67
C ARG A 116 -1.13 -1.12 19.07
N LYS A 117 -1.74 -0.54 20.11
CA LYS A 117 -1.25 -0.62 21.51
C LYS A 117 -1.03 -2.06 22.00
N TYR A 118 -1.95 -2.97 21.65
CA TYR A 118 -1.89 -4.40 21.98
C TYR A 118 -1.79 -5.25 20.71
N GLY A 119 -0.77 -5.00 19.91
CA GLY A 119 -0.47 -5.80 18.71
C GLY A 119 0.29 -7.10 19.03
N PRO A 120 0.50 -7.98 18.04
CA PRO A 120 1.33 -9.18 18.19
C PRO A 120 2.74 -8.88 18.73
N LEU A 121 3.35 -7.79 18.27
CA LEU A 121 4.70 -7.36 18.70
C LEU A 121 4.80 -7.04 20.20
N PHE A 122 3.71 -6.58 20.82
CA PHE A 122 3.65 -6.35 22.27
C PHE A 122 3.78 -7.67 23.04
N TRP A 123 3.02 -8.69 22.63
CA TRP A 123 3.08 -10.02 23.24
C TRP A 123 4.44 -10.69 23.05
N VAL A 124 5.06 -10.52 21.88
CA VAL A 124 6.42 -11.02 21.64
C VAL A 124 7.43 -10.32 22.54
N SER A 125 7.26 -9.02 22.77
CA SER A 125 8.17 -8.26 23.65
C SER A 125 8.04 -8.71 25.11
N ILE A 126 6.82 -8.97 25.59
CA ILE A 126 6.57 -9.55 26.92
C ILE A 126 7.19 -10.93 27.03
N LEU A 127 6.98 -11.79 26.03
CA LEU A 127 7.53 -13.14 26.03
C LEU A 127 9.06 -13.12 26.10
N GLY A 128 9.73 -12.29 25.29
CA GLY A 128 11.19 -12.16 25.34
C GLY A 128 11.70 -11.62 26.67
N SER A 129 10.93 -10.77 27.35
CA SER A 129 11.28 -10.28 28.70
C SER A 129 11.07 -11.35 29.77
N LEU A 130 9.96 -12.09 29.70
CA LEU A 130 9.70 -13.22 30.58
C LEU A 130 10.79 -14.30 30.43
N MET A 131 11.19 -14.60 29.19
CA MET A 131 12.25 -15.57 28.92
C MET A 131 13.60 -15.10 29.49
N ALA A 132 13.93 -13.80 29.38
CA ALA A 132 15.11 -13.24 30.05
C ALA A 132 15.07 -13.44 31.57
N LEU A 133 13.93 -13.16 32.22
CA LEU A 133 13.75 -13.38 33.65
C LEU A 133 13.90 -14.85 34.05
N THR A 134 13.34 -15.77 33.25
CA THR A 134 13.51 -17.21 33.50
C THR A 134 14.96 -17.65 33.39
N LEU A 135 15.73 -17.14 32.42
CA LEU A 135 17.15 -17.46 32.27
C LEU A 135 18.01 -16.85 33.38
N ILE A 136 17.66 -15.66 33.88
CA ILE A 136 18.29 -15.08 35.08
C ILE A 136 18.05 -16.00 36.28
N GLY A 137 16.81 -16.45 36.50
CA GLY A 137 16.46 -17.38 37.58
C GLY A 137 17.19 -18.72 37.47
N LEU A 138 17.26 -19.30 36.26
CA LEU A 138 18.01 -20.53 35.99
C LEU A 138 19.52 -20.35 36.22
N SER A 139 20.10 -19.23 35.77
CA SER A 139 21.52 -18.93 35.98
C SER A 139 21.86 -18.79 37.47
N ALA A 140 20.97 -18.18 38.25
CA ALA A 140 21.11 -18.08 39.70
C ALA A 140 20.96 -19.45 40.38
N HIS A 141 20.06 -20.31 39.90
CA HIS A 141 19.85 -21.67 40.43
C HIS A 141 21.06 -22.59 40.19
N TYR A 142 21.67 -22.52 39.01
CA TYR A 142 22.86 -23.30 38.65
C TYR A 142 24.19 -22.63 39.05
N HIS A 143 24.13 -21.48 39.73
CA HIS A 143 25.30 -20.70 40.17
C HIS A 143 26.31 -20.38 39.06
N ASP A 144 25.84 -20.14 37.83
CA ASP A 144 26.68 -19.80 36.68
C ASP A 144 26.72 -18.28 36.47
N GLY A 145 27.85 -17.67 36.84
CA GLY A 145 28.07 -16.22 36.70
C GLY A 145 28.22 -15.75 35.25
N PHE A 146 28.76 -16.58 34.35
CA PHE A 146 28.92 -16.22 32.95
C PHE A 146 27.58 -16.20 32.22
N SER A 147 26.71 -17.17 32.50
CA SER A 147 25.33 -17.19 32.01
C SER A 147 24.51 -15.99 32.52
N LEU A 148 24.68 -15.63 33.80
CA LEU A 148 24.00 -14.47 34.38
C LEU A 148 24.44 -13.17 33.69
N LEU A 149 25.75 -12.98 33.53
CA LEU A 149 26.31 -11.82 32.83
C LEU A 149 25.83 -11.75 31.38
N ALA A 150 25.83 -12.88 30.67
CA ALA A 150 25.34 -12.97 29.30
C ALA A 150 23.86 -12.54 29.20
N THR A 151 23.00 -13.04 30.09
CA THR A 151 21.57 -12.70 30.08
C THR A 151 21.34 -11.20 30.31
N ILE A 152 22.07 -10.61 31.26
CA ILE A 152 21.98 -9.17 31.57
C ILE A 152 22.44 -8.34 30.37
N MET A 153 23.61 -8.66 29.79
CA MET A 153 24.14 -7.92 28.64
C MET A 153 23.21 -8.02 27.43
N LEU A 154 22.75 -9.23 27.07
CA LEU A 154 21.87 -9.44 25.91
C LEU A 154 20.50 -8.79 26.10
N SER A 155 19.96 -8.77 27.33
CA SER A 155 18.70 -8.06 27.60
C SER A 155 18.87 -6.55 27.57
N MET A 156 19.97 -6.00 28.07
CA MET A 156 20.27 -4.56 27.97
C MET A 156 20.48 -4.11 26.52
N VAL A 157 21.12 -4.91 25.68
CA VAL A 157 21.28 -4.61 24.24
C VAL A 157 19.95 -4.25 23.60
N SER A 158 18.89 -5.01 23.90
CA SER A 158 17.55 -4.74 23.35
C SER A 158 16.98 -3.38 23.78
N SER A 159 17.25 -2.93 25.01
CA SER A 159 16.81 -1.64 25.53
C SER A 159 17.56 -0.49 24.85
N PHE A 160 18.89 -0.62 24.71
CA PHE A 160 19.72 0.37 24.03
C PHE A 160 19.35 0.52 22.55
N VAL A 161 19.15 -0.61 21.87
CA VAL A 161 18.68 -0.64 20.48
C VAL A 161 17.27 -0.08 20.35
N GLY A 162 16.36 -0.44 21.28
CA GLY A 162 15.00 0.08 21.32
C GLY A 162 14.96 1.60 21.50
N PHE A 163 15.80 2.14 22.38
CA PHE A 163 15.93 3.58 22.58
C PHE A 163 16.57 4.26 21.36
N GLY A 164 17.65 3.69 20.83
CA GLY A 164 18.37 4.11 19.62
C GLY A 164 17.49 4.27 18.39
N THR A 165 16.53 3.35 18.24
CA THR A 165 15.62 3.29 17.11
C THR A 165 14.29 4.01 17.35
N HIS A 166 13.99 4.42 18.58
CA HIS A 166 12.67 4.96 18.93
C HIS A 166 12.35 6.26 18.19
N TRP A 167 11.20 6.28 17.52
CA TRP A 167 10.79 7.41 16.70
C TRP A 167 9.30 7.71 16.81
N THR A 168 8.96 8.93 16.42
CA THR A 168 7.59 9.44 16.39
C THR A 168 7.19 9.81 14.98
N LEU A 169 5.97 9.45 14.59
CA LEU A 169 5.46 9.70 13.25
C LEU A 169 4.92 11.13 13.13
N VAL A 170 5.60 11.96 12.33
CA VAL A 170 5.14 13.30 11.97
C VAL A 170 4.19 13.19 10.78
N PHE A 171 2.97 12.73 11.05
CA PHE A 171 1.90 12.60 10.07
C PHE A 171 0.58 12.99 10.72
N LYS A 172 0.28 14.30 10.70
CA LYS A 172 -0.94 14.88 11.27
C LYS A 172 -1.89 15.26 10.15
N GLU A 173 -3.19 15.07 10.39
CA GLU A 173 -4.24 15.52 9.49
C GLU A 173 -4.14 17.04 9.30
N PRO A 174 -4.06 17.55 8.06
CA PRO A 174 -3.88 18.96 7.81
C PRO A 174 -5.10 19.74 8.31
N THR A 175 -4.87 20.69 9.21
CA THR A 175 -5.90 21.61 9.68
C THR A 175 -6.13 22.68 8.62
N ILE A 176 -7.32 22.66 8.02
CA ILE A 176 -7.74 23.66 7.02
C ILE A 176 -8.60 24.68 7.75
N SER A 177 -8.25 25.96 7.65
CA SER A 177 -9.06 27.06 8.17
C SER A 177 -10.46 27.05 7.52
N ARG A 178 -11.49 27.47 8.26
CA ARG A 178 -12.88 27.42 7.79
C ARG A 178 -13.07 28.22 6.49
N GLU A 179 -12.40 29.36 6.36
CA GLU A 179 -12.40 30.21 5.16
C GLU A 179 -11.81 29.48 3.94
N ARG A 180 -10.64 28.85 4.11
CA ARG A 180 -9.98 28.12 3.02
C ARG A 180 -10.78 26.87 2.61
N LYS A 181 -11.51 26.26 3.55
CA LYS A 181 -12.37 25.10 3.29
C LYS A 181 -13.53 25.42 2.33
N ALA A 182 -14.01 26.67 2.31
CA ALA A 182 -15.06 27.10 1.38
C ALA A 182 -14.53 27.37 -0.03
N ALA A 183 -13.25 27.76 -0.15
CA ALA A 183 -12.62 28.10 -1.44
C ALA A 183 -12.03 26.89 -2.17
N ILE A 184 -11.61 25.84 -1.47
CA ILE A 184 -11.01 24.66 -2.11
C ILE A 184 -12.11 23.75 -2.68
N PRO A 185 -12.10 23.45 -4.00
CA PRO A 185 -13.03 22.49 -4.58
C PRO A 185 -12.74 21.09 -4.03
N ARG A 186 -13.79 20.32 -3.74
CA ARG A 186 -13.63 18.91 -3.37
C ARG A 186 -13.05 18.16 -4.56
N SER A 187 -11.89 17.52 -4.37
CA SER A 187 -11.26 16.72 -5.41
C SER A 187 -11.30 15.24 -5.05
N ASP A 188 -11.76 14.42 -5.99
CA ASP A 188 -11.52 12.98 -5.95
C ASP A 188 -10.01 12.73 -6.13
N VAL A 189 -9.49 11.67 -5.50
CA VAL A 189 -8.07 11.28 -5.55
C VAL A 189 -7.94 10.00 -6.35
N ILE A 190 -6.98 9.95 -7.25
CA ILE A 190 -6.79 8.85 -8.19
C ILE A 190 -5.43 8.25 -7.92
N ILE A 191 -5.38 6.93 -7.76
CA ILE A 191 -4.14 6.17 -7.65
C ILE A 191 -4.02 5.30 -8.90
N TYR A 192 -2.98 5.55 -9.68
CA TYR A 192 -2.57 4.75 -10.81
C TYR A 192 -1.43 3.82 -10.41
N TYR A 193 -1.63 2.51 -10.55
CA TYR A 193 -0.63 1.50 -10.22
C TYR A 193 0.18 1.10 -11.47
N PRO A 194 1.41 0.57 -11.30
CA PRO A 194 2.24 0.14 -12.41
C PRO A 194 1.63 -0.96 -13.29
N ASN A 195 0.67 -1.73 -12.77
CA ASN A 195 -0.05 -2.76 -13.51
C ASN A 195 -1.21 -2.21 -14.38
N GLY A 196 -1.29 -0.88 -14.54
CA GLY A 196 -2.35 -0.21 -15.30
C GLY A 196 -3.71 -0.16 -14.60
N SER A 197 -3.79 -0.68 -13.36
CA SER A 197 -5.00 -0.58 -12.55
C SER A 197 -5.17 0.82 -11.95
N ILE A 198 -6.43 1.23 -11.79
CA ILE A 198 -6.77 2.60 -11.34
C ILE A 198 -7.73 2.50 -10.16
N ARG A 199 -7.35 3.10 -9.02
CA ARG A 199 -8.22 3.21 -7.85
C ARG A 199 -8.62 4.67 -7.66
N ILE A 200 -9.93 4.92 -7.71
CA ILE A 200 -10.50 6.25 -7.55
C ILE A 200 -11.08 6.33 -6.16
N ILE A 201 -10.69 7.36 -5.44
CA ILE A 201 -10.97 7.56 -4.04
C ILE A 201 -11.83 8.80 -3.93
N ARG A 202 -13.00 8.62 -3.35
CA ARG A 202 -13.91 9.69 -2.96
C ARG A 202 -13.74 9.98 -1.46
N PRO A 203 -12.98 11.03 -1.10
CA PRO A 203 -12.83 11.41 0.29
C PRO A 203 -14.09 12.12 0.80
N GLU A 204 -14.45 11.89 2.07
CA GLU A 204 -15.52 12.63 2.74
C GLU A 204 -15.20 14.13 2.91
N SER A 205 -13.92 14.44 3.13
CA SER A 205 -13.42 15.77 3.37
C SER A 205 -12.09 16.00 2.67
N GLU A 206 -11.80 17.26 2.33
CA GLU A 206 -10.56 17.66 1.67
C GLU A 206 -9.32 17.38 2.54
N GLN A 207 -9.47 17.37 3.87
CA GLN A 207 -8.39 16.97 4.77
C GLN A 207 -7.91 15.54 4.48
N ILE A 208 -8.84 14.63 4.20
CA ILE A 208 -8.53 13.23 3.86
C ILE A 208 -7.85 13.15 2.49
N ALA A 209 -8.31 13.93 1.52
CA ALA A 209 -7.70 13.99 0.19
C ALA A 209 -6.21 14.35 0.28
N ARG A 210 -5.88 15.35 1.10
CA ARG A 210 -4.50 15.83 1.29
C ARG A 210 -3.56 14.83 1.96
N LEU A 211 -4.08 13.91 2.78
CA LEU A 211 -3.27 12.84 3.38
C LEU A 211 -2.66 11.93 2.30
N TYR A 212 -3.31 11.80 1.14
CA TYR A 212 -2.76 11.05 -0.01
C TYR A 212 -1.61 11.76 -0.71
N PHE A 213 -1.37 13.05 -0.46
CA PHE A 213 -0.25 13.80 -1.04
C PHE A 213 0.85 14.11 -0.02
N GLN A 214 0.52 14.13 1.27
CA GLN A 214 1.45 14.44 2.35
C GLN A 214 2.60 13.44 2.47
N THR A 215 3.82 13.93 2.71
CA THR A 215 4.99 13.09 2.97
C THR A 215 5.04 12.69 4.45
N GLU A 216 5.26 11.40 4.70
CA GLU A 216 5.44 10.88 6.06
C GLU A 216 6.91 10.97 6.45
N HIS A 217 7.18 11.55 7.62
CA HIS A 217 8.53 11.69 8.17
C HIS A 217 8.61 11.02 9.54
N ALA A 218 9.67 10.25 9.75
CA ALA A 218 10.02 9.68 11.04
C ALA A 218 10.96 10.66 11.78
N GLN A 219 10.52 11.15 12.94
CA GLN A 219 11.34 11.97 13.81
C GLN A 219 11.83 11.13 15.00
N TYR A 220 13.13 10.85 15.04
CA TYR A 220 13.76 10.10 16.11
C TYR A 220 13.87 10.95 17.39
N ILE A 221 13.53 10.37 18.54
CA ILE A 221 13.53 11.13 19.82
C ILE A 221 14.94 11.61 20.18
N ILE A 222 15.95 10.80 19.90
CA ILE A 222 17.35 11.11 20.19
C ILE A 222 17.80 12.39 19.50
N ASP A 223 17.34 12.64 18.27
CA ASP A 223 17.74 13.84 17.52
C ASP A 223 17.06 15.10 18.08
N GLY A 224 15.83 14.97 18.57
CA GLY A 224 15.08 16.06 19.22
C GLY A 224 15.50 16.34 20.67
N ALA A 225 15.94 15.31 21.40
CA ALA A 225 16.44 15.47 22.77
C ALA A 225 17.82 16.14 22.79
N ALA A 226 18.69 15.81 21.82
CA ALA A 226 20.00 16.44 21.67
C ALA A 226 19.93 17.93 21.24
N THR A 227 18.79 18.40 20.69
CA THR A 227 18.58 19.80 20.30
C THR A 227 17.85 20.65 21.35
N CYS A 228 17.14 20.04 22.31
CA CYS A 228 16.29 20.75 23.27
C CYS A 228 16.66 20.52 24.75
N GLY A 229 17.67 19.72 25.05
CA GLY A 229 18.11 19.42 26.42
C GLY A 229 19.15 20.41 26.92
N GLU A 230 18.78 21.12 27.99
CA GLU A 230 19.69 21.73 28.96
C GLU A 230 20.87 20.79 29.26
N GLU A 231 22.07 21.28 28.96
CA GLU A 231 23.34 20.55 28.95
C GLU A 231 23.62 19.98 30.35
N THR A 232 23.27 18.71 30.59
CA THR A 232 23.53 18.06 31.89
C THR A 232 24.97 17.54 31.89
N ASP A 233 25.81 18.14 32.74
CA ASP A 233 27.27 17.97 32.80
C ASP A 233 27.76 16.51 32.95
N GLU A 234 26.92 15.60 33.47
CA GLU A 234 27.29 14.19 33.67
C GLU A 234 27.54 13.44 32.34
N MET A 235 26.87 13.84 31.26
CA MET A 235 26.99 13.16 29.97
C MET A 235 28.23 13.62 29.18
N ARG A 236 28.80 14.78 29.53
CA ARG A 236 30.03 15.34 28.93
C ARG A 236 31.28 14.60 29.40
N LEU A 237 31.25 14.02 30.61
CA LEU A 237 32.39 13.31 31.21
C LEU A 237 32.74 11.98 30.52
N MET A 238 31.84 11.44 29.68
CA MET A 238 32.06 10.18 28.95
C MET A 238 32.49 10.37 27.48
N GLY A 239 32.71 11.60 27.00
CA GLY A 239 33.33 11.84 25.67
C GLY A 239 32.48 11.47 24.45
N PHE A 240 31.14 11.48 24.55
CA PHE A 240 30.21 11.01 23.52
C PHE A 240 29.69 12.10 22.54
N THR A 241 30.55 12.98 22.01
CA THR A 241 30.09 14.22 21.35
C THR A 241 29.85 14.23 19.83
N ASP A 242 29.92 13.11 19.09
CA ASP A 242 29.84 13.18 17.61
C ASP A 242 28.62 12.51 16.94
N THR A 243 27.69 11.92 17.69
CA THR A 243 26.26 11.67 17.33
C THR A 243 25.72 10.67 18.36
N PRO A 244 24.69 11.02 19.14
CA PRO A 244 24.16 10.15 20.21
C PRO A 244 23.70 8.78 19.70
N TYR A 245 23.26 8.70 18.44
CA TYR A 245 22.92 7.42 17.81
C TYR A 245 24.13 6.51 17.60
N ARG A 246 25.27 7.04 17.12
CA ARG A 246 26.47 6.23 16.82
C ARG A 246 27.11 5.69 18.10
N THR A 247 27.08 6.47 19.18
CA THR A 247 27.62 6.05 20.48
C THR A 247 26.75 4.96 21.11
N LEU A 248 25.43 5.07 21.02
CA LEU A 248 24.50 4.01 21.43
C LEU A 248 24.66 2.74 20.59
N ALA A 249 24.87 2.87 19.28
CA ALA A 249 25.15 1.74 18.39
C ALA A 249 26.49 1.06 18.74
N LEU A 250 27.54 1.83 19.01
CA LEU A 250 28.84 1.30 19.45
C LEU A 250 28.72 0.59 20.80
N LEU A 251 28.06 1.21 21.77
CA LEU A 251 27.88 0.63 23.10
C LEU A 251 27.07 -0.68 23.04
N SER A 252 25.99 -0.71 22.26
CA SER A 252 25.18 -1.91 22.09
C SER A 252 25.91 -3.04 21.35
N THR A 253 26.78 -2.73 20.38
CA THR A 253 27.62 -3.76 19.73
C THR A 253 28.69 -4.33 20.67
N VAL A 254 29.32 -3.50 21.50
CA VAL A 254 30.24 -3.96 22.55
C VAL A 254 29.52 -4.84 23.58
N MET A 255 28.32 -4.43 24.03
CA MET A 255 27.49 -5.22 24.95
C MET A 255 27.05 -6.54 24.32
N LEU A 256 26.72 -6.55 23.04
CA LEU A 256 26.37 -7.76 22.29
C LEU A 256 27.56 -8.72 22.26
N MET A 257 28.74 -8.26 21.87
CA MET A 257 29.95 -9.09 21.82
C MET A 257 30.31 -9.63 23.21
N THR A 258 30.24 -8.78 24.25
CA THR A 258 30.48 -9.21 25.63
C THR A 258 29.48 -10.27 26.09
N GLY A 259 28.20 -10.11 25.75
CA GLY A 259 27.15 -11.07 26.08
C GLY A 259 27.33 -12.41 25.36
N VAL A 260 27.68 -12.39 24.08
CA VAL A 260 27.92 -13.59 23.27
C VAL A 260 29.16 -14.35 23.74
N VAL A 261 30.27 -13.67 24.03
CA VAL A 261 31.48 -14.30 24.57
C VAL A 261 31.22 -14.90 25.96
N SER A 262 30.46 -14.21 26.81
CA SER A 262 30.08 -14.73 28.13
C SER A 262 29.19 -15.97 28.00
N LEU A 263 28.29 -16.02 27.01
CA LEU A 263 27.43 -17.18 26.75
C LEU A 263 28.23 -18.39 26.27
N ALA A 264 29.22 -18.18 25.40
CA ALA A 264 30.08 -19.25 24.91
C ALA A 264 30.90 -19.93 26.02
N ASN A 265 31.16 -19.20 27.12
CA ASN A 265 31.87 -19.71 28.29
C ASN A 265 30.94 -20.24 29.40
N SER A 266 29.61 -20.22 29.20
CA SER A 266 28.66 -20.73 30.19
C SER A 266 28.57 -22.25 30.19
N SER A 267 27.95 -22.82 31.22
CA SER A 267 27.65 -24.25 31.31
C SER A 267 26.81 -24.74 30.13
N ASN A 268 27.11 -25.95 29.64
CA ASN A 268 26.44 -26.59 28.50
C ASN A 268 24.91 -26.69 28.69
N ILE A 269 24.44 -26.92 29.93
CA ILE A 269 23.01 -26.99 30.26
C ILE A 269 22.31 -25.65 29.97
N LEU A 270 22.95 -24.54 30.37
CA LEU A 270 22.41 -23.20 30.16
C LEU A 270 22.54 -22.79 28.68
N GLN A 271 23.61 -23.17 27.98
CA GLN A 271 23.73 -22.96 26.54
C GLN A 271 22.56 -23.61 25.77
N VAL A 272 22.17 -24.83 26.11
CA VAL A 272 21.00 -25.50 25.51
C VAL A 272 19.70 -24.75 25.82
N ALA A 273 19.53 -24.25 27.05
CA ALA A 273 18.35 -23.46 27.43
C ALA A 273 18.26 -22.13 26.65
N PHE A 274 19.40 -21.47 26.41
CA PHE A 274 19.49 -20.30 25.54
C PHE A 274 19.16 -20.65 24.08
N ALA A 275 19.73 -21.73 23.55
CA ALA A 275 19.47 -22.16 22.19
C ALA A 275 17.98 -22.44 21.96
N ALA A 276 17.34 -23.16 22.89
CA ALA A 276 15.89 -23.42 22.87
C ALA A 276 15.08 -22.11 22.93
N SER A 277 15.50 -21.18 23.79
CA SER A 277 14.85 -19.87 23.94
C SER A 277 14.90 -19.04 22.67
N TYR A 278 16.07 -18.95 22.03
CA TYR A 278 16.24 -18.21 20.78
C TYR A 278 15.53 -18.86 19.59
N LEU A 279 15.51 -20.19 19.52
CA LEU A 279 14.77 -20.92 18.49
C LEU A 279 13.26 -20.66 18.58
N LEU A 280 12.71 -20.70 19.80
CA LEU A 280 11.30 -20.38 20.06
C LEU A 280 10.98 -18.93 19.70
N LEU A 281 11.80 -17.98 20.17
CA LEU A 281 11.61 -16.56 19.85
C LEU A 281 11.68 -16.31 18.35
N ASN A 282 12.64 -16.90 17.65
CA ASN A 282 12.75 -16.73 16.21
C ASN A 282 11.53 -17.30 15.46
N GLY A 283 11.05 -18.48 15.85
CA GLY A 283 9.82 -19.06 15.28
C GLY A 283 8.61 -18.15 15.46
N ILE A 284 8.48 -17.51 16.62
CA ILE A 284 7.41 -16.55 16.90
C ILE A 284 7.60 -15.24 16.12
N TYR A 285 8.81 -14.71 16.05
CA TYR A 285 9.13 -13.52 15.25
C TYR A 285 8.83 -13.74 13.76
N TRP A 286 9.16 -14.93 13.24
CA TRP A 286 8.79 -15.34 11.90
C TRP A 286 7.26 -15.40 11.73
N ALA A 287 6.54 -16.01 12.66
CA ALA A 287 5.08 -16.09 12.61
C ALA A 287 4.43 -14.69 12.63
N VAL A 288 4.95 -13.76 13.44
CA VAL A 288 4.47 -12.37 13.49
C VAL A 288 4.83 -11.60 12.21
N SER A 289 6.02 -11.82 11.66
CA SER A 289 6.46 -11.25 10.38
C SER A 289 5.62 -11.74 9.20
N ALA A 290 5.11 -12.98 9.25
CA ALA A 290 4.22 -13.54 8.23
C ALA A 290 2.83 -12.88 8.21
N LEU A 291 2.42 -12.18 9.27
CA LEU A 291 1.14 -11.46 9.31
C LEU A 291 1.18 -10.20 8.42
N ASN A 292 0.03 -9.85 7.81
CA ASN A 292 -0.09 -8.62 7.04
C ASN A 292 0.19 -7.40 7.94
N PRO A 293 1.26 -6.62 7.66
CA PRO A 293 1.67 -5.53 8.55
C PRO A 293 0.58 -4.45 8.65
N CYS A 294 -0.02 -4.06 7.52
CA CYS A 294 -1.04 -3.03 7.46
C CYS A 294 -2.29 -3.35 8.30
N LYS A 295 -2.63 -4.63 8.51
CA LYS A 295 -3.84 -5.04 9.23
C LYS A 295 -3.62 -5.30 10.72
N TYR A 296 -2.50 -5.91 11.09
CA TYR A 296 -2.27 -6.40 12.46
C TYR A 296 -1.37 -5.49 13.29
N HIS A 297 -0.45 -4.76 12.65
CA HIS A 297 0.54 -3.93 13.33
C HIS A 297 0.13 -2.45 13.44
N TRP A 298 -0.67 -1.98 12.48
CA TRP A 298 -1.09 -0.58 12.39
C TRP A 298 -2.56 -0.38 12.73
N GLN A 299 -2.87 0.79 13.30
CA GLN A 299 -4.23 1.24 13.57
C GLN A 299 -4.49 2.58 12.87
N HIS A 300 -5.68 2.71 12.27
CA HIS A 300 -6.13 3.94 11.61
C HIS A 300 -7.60 4.26 11.88
N ALA A 301 -7.93 5.55 11.88
CA ALA A 301 -9.27 6.07 12.14
C ALA A 301 -10.20 6.09 10.91
N TYR A 302 -9.79 5.55 9.76
CA TYR A 302 -10.56 5.65 8.51
C TYR A 302 -11.33 4.37 8.20
N LYS A 303 -12.48 4.52 7.53
CA LYS A 303 -13.30 3.43 7.01
C LYS A 303 -13.37 3.53 5.50
N VAL A 304 -13.09 2.41 4.85
CA VAL A 304 -13.08 2.26 3.39
C VAL A 304 -14.32 1.48 2.98
N GLU A 305 -15.12 2.05 2.08
CA GLU A 305 -16.27 1.39 1.49
C GLU A 305 -16.08 1.31 -0.02
N ILE A 306 -16.03 0.09 -0.56
CA ILE A 306 -15.95 -0.15 -2.00
C ILE A 306 -17.36 0.05 -2.57
N LEU A 307 -17.49 0.94 -3.56
CA LEU A 307 -18.76 1.19 -4.20
C LEU A 307 -18.99 0.14 -5.31
N PRO A 308 -20.14 -0.56 -5.33
CA PRO A 308 -20.42 -1.57 -6.34
C PRO A 308 -20.64 -0.93 -7.71
N ILE A 309 -19.93 -1.42 -8.72
CA ILE A 309 -20.04 -1.03 -10.14
C ILE A 309 -20.75 -2.18 -10.86
N GLU A 310 -21.83 -1.90 -11.59
CA GLU A 310 -22.40 -2.90 -12.49
C GLU A 310 -21.63 -2.92 -13.82
N PRO A 311 -21.19 -4.09 -14.31
CA PRO A 311 -20.73 -4.21 -15.68
C PRO A 311 -21.85 -3.85 -16.66
N LEU A 312 -21.46 -3.19 -17.76
CA LEU A 312 -22.25 -3.14 -18.97
C LEU A 312 -22.67 -4.56 -19.39
N PRO A 313 -23.88 -4.77 -19.95
CA PRO A 313 -24.19 -5.97 -20.69
C PRO A 313 -23.36 -5.98 -21.99
N SER A 314 -22.12 -6.46 -21.90
CA SER A 314 -21.36 -6.91 -23.08
C SER A 314 -21.93 -8.26 -23.50
N HIS A 315 -22.26 -8.39 -24.78
CA HIS A 315 -22.73 -9.57 -25.53
C HIS A 315 -22.96 -10.85 -24.69
N LYS A 316 -24.22 -11.30 -24.58
CA LYS A 316 -24.57 -12.61 -24.02
C LYS A 316 -23.75 -13.69 -24.73
N THR A 317 -22.83 -14.32 -24.02
CA THR A 317 -22.28 -15.62 -24.40
C THR A 317 -23.06 -16.66 -23.61
N ASP A 318 -23.81 -17.51 -24.30
CA ASP A 318 -24.67 -18.52 -23.68
C ASP A 318 -23.84 -19.49 -22.82
N PRO A 319 -24.37 -19.97 -21.68
CA PRO A 319 -23.67 -20.94 -20.84
C PRO A 319 -23.53 -22.30 -21.56
N PRO A 320 -22.37 -22.97 -21.48
CA PRO A 320 -22.21 -24.30 -22.06
C PRO A 320 -23.05 -25.35 -21.31
N ALA A 321 -23.66 -26.25 -22.08
CA ALA A 321 -24.56 -27.32 -21.62
C ALA A 321 -23.83 -28.38 -20.75
N PRO A 322 -24.53 -29.06 -19.81
CA PRO A 322 -23.92 -29.99 -18.87
C PRO A 322 -23.69 -31.38 -19.48
N THR A 323 -22.44 -31.85 -19.48
CA THR A 323 -22.07 -33.23 -19.83
C THR A 323 -21.96 -34.15 -18.61
N GLY A 324 -22.91 -35.09 -18.49
CA GLY A 324 -22.70 -36.54 -18.32
C GLY A 324 -21.80 -37.14 -17.23
N LYS A 325 -22.43 -37.53 -16.11
CA LYS A 325 -22.41 -38.83 -15.38
C LYS A 325 -21.13 -39.67 -15.11
N ILE A 326 -19.89 -39.22 -15.37
CA ILE A 326 -18.67 -39.94 -14.89
C ILE A 326 -17.88 -39.14 -13.82
N GLU A 327 -18.48 -38.09 -13.25
CA GLU A 327 -17.86 -37.28 -12.17
C GLU A 327 -18.47 -37.50 -10.77
N GLU A 328 -19.60 -38.21 -10.65
CA GLU A 328 -20.34 -38.31 -9.37
C GLU A 328 -19.57 -39.05 -8.28
N PHE A 329 -18.72 -40.02 -8.62
CA PHE A 329 -17.97 -40.82 -7.65
C PHE A 329 -16.66 -40.15 -7.20
N LYS A 330 -15.96 -39.44 -8.09
CA LYS A 330 -14.82 -38.57 -7.71
C LYS A 330 -15.27 -37.37 -6.87
N GLY A 331 -16.53 -36.95 -7.03
CA GLY A 331 -17.12 -35.86 -6.28
C GLY A 331 -17.27 -36.13 -4.79
N ILE A 332 -17.52 -37.36 -4.33
CA ILE A 332 -17.81 -37.61 -2.89
C ILE A 332 -16.53 -37.51 -2.04
N VAL A 333 -15.43 -38.14 -2.47
CA VAL A 333 -14.15 -38.13 -1.73
C VAL A 333 -13.44 -36.78 -1.83
N LYS A 334 -13.57 -36.09 -2.97
CA LYS A 334 -13.10 -34.70 -3.14
C LYS A 334 -13.94 -33.72 -2.30
N ARG A 335 -15.23 -33.97 -2.08
CA ARG A 335 -16.13 -33.12 -1.28
C ARG A 335 -15.76 -33.08 0.20
N GLU A 336 -15.30 -34.19 0.79
CA GLU A 336 -14.92 -34.24 2.21
C GLU A 336 -13.56 -33.55 2.45
N TRP A 337 -12.56 -33.79 1.59
CA TRP A 337 -11.27 -33.09 1.65
C TRP A 337 -11.40 -31.58 1.31
N GLN A 338 -12.26 -31.25 0.34
CA GLN A 338 -12.56 -29.85 0.03
C GLN A 338 -13.40 -29.17 1.12
N ARG A 339 -14.26 -29.85 1.90
CA ARG A 339 -14.99 -29.22 3.02
C ARG A 339 -14.03 -28.69 4.10
N PHE A 340 -12.93 -29.41 4.36
CA PHE A 340 -11.88 -29.00 5.28
C PHE A 340 -11.04 -27.83 4.75
N GLU A 341 -10.61 -27.87 3.47
CA GLU A 341 -9.95 -26.71 2.82
C GLU A 341 -10.90 -25.50 2.65
N SER A 342 -12.18 -25.74 2.43
CA SER A 342 -13.21 -24.70 2.23
C SER A 342 -13.50 -23.92 3.51
N ALA A 343 -13.55 -24.55 4.68
CA ALA A 343 -13.77 -23.81 5.92
C ALA A 343 -12.66 -22.76 6.18
N TRP A 344 -11.44 -23.01 5.69
CA TRP A 344 -10.29 -22.13 5.90
C TRP A 344 -9.97 -21.19 4.71
N ILE A 345 -10.22 -21.61 3.46
CA ILE A 345 -9.89 -20.87 2.23
C ILE A 345 -11.11 -20.17 1.60
N LEU A 346 -12.34 -20.65 1.85
CA LEU A 346 -13.55 -20.09 1.22
C LEU A 346 -14.03 -18.78 1.84
N SER A 347 -13.65 -18.44 3.08
CA SER A 347 -13.93 -17.07 3.60
C SER A 347 -13.18 -16.02 2.77
N LYS A 348 -11.88 -16.25 2.53
CA LYS A 348 -11.02 -15.38 1.71
C LYS A 348 -11.37 -15.41 0.21
N ARG A 349 -11.90 -16.53 -0.32
CA ARG A 349 -12.34 -16.64 -1.73
C ARG A 349 -13.77 -16.13 -1.96
N ARG A 350 -14.70 -16.32 -1.03
CA ARG A 350 -16.07 -15.77 -1.12
C ARG A 350 -16.07 -14.27 -0.96
N ASP A 351 -15.28 -13.71 -0.03
CA ASP A 351 -15.07 -12.26 0.04
C ASP A 351 -14.45 -11.72 -1.25
N ARG A 352 -13.49 -12.43 -1.84
CA ARG A 352 -12.87 -12.04 -3.13
C ARG A 352 -13.82 -12.20 -4.31
N ALA A 353 -14.63 -13.24 -4.37
CA ALA A 353 -15.60 -13.51 -5.43
C ALA A 353 -16.81 -12.57 -5.36
N GLU A 354 -17.32 -12.30 -4.15
CA GLU A 354 -18.39 -11.33 -3.92
C GLU A 354 -17.93 -9.90 -4.18
N LYS A 355 -16.65 -9.58 -3.86
CA LYS A 355 -16.05 -8.29 -4.26
C LYS A 355 -15.76 -8.21 -5.75
N ARG A 356 -15.25 -9.28 -6.39
CA ARG A 356 -15.08 -9.39 -7.86
C ARG A 356 -16.40 -9.20 -8.60
N ALA A 357 -17.48 -9.82 -8.13
CA ALA A 357 -18.82 -9.64 -8.69
C ALA A 357 -19.35 -8.20 -8.53
N LYS A 358 -18.86 -7.45 -7.52
CA LYS A 358 -19.19 -6.02 -7.30
C LYS A 358 -18.28 -5.04 -8.04
N THR A 359 -17.17 -5.47 -8.66
CA THR A 359 -16.14 -4.58 -9.25
C THR A 359 -15.77 -4.89 -10.70
N MET A 360 -16.46 -5.81 -11.38
CA MET A 360 -16.06 -6.17 -12.73
C MET A 360 -16.78 -5.33 -13.78
N VAL A 361 -16.00 -4.51 -14.49
CA VAL A 361 -16.10 -4.45 -15.96
C VAL A 361 -15.72 -5.86 -16.47
N ALA A 362 -16.42 -6.38 -17.49
CA ALA A 362 -16.20 -7.73 -18.02
C ALA A 362 -14.70 -7.99 -18.27
N ALA A 363 -14.21 -9.20 -17.96
CA ALA A 363 -12.79 -9.55 -18.03
C ALA A 363 -12.17 -9.33 -19.43
N GLU A 364 -12.98 -9.40 -20.48
CA GLU A 364 -12.60 -9.12 -21.89
C GLU A 364 -12.39 -7.63 -22.21
N ALA A 365 -12.74 -6.70 -21.30
CA ALA A 365 -12.58 -5.26 -21.47
C ALA A 365 -11.47 -4.65 -20.57
N ARG A 366 -10.56 -5.48 -20.04
CA ARG A 366 -9.40 -5.06 -19.24
C ARG A 366 -8.25 -4.52 -20.12
N ASN A 367 -8.53 -3.46 -20.86
CA ASN A 367 -7.56 -2.73 -21.67
C ASN A 367 -7.15 -1.44 -20.97
N PHE A 368 -5.92 -0.94 -21.23
CA PHE A 368 -5.45 0.34 -20.71
C PHE A 368 -6.42 1.49 -21.02
N THR A 369 -6.89 1.57 -22.27
CA THR A 369 -7.87 2.54 -22.77
C THR A 369 -9.22 2.43 -22.05
N GLY A 370 -9.68 1.20 -21.80
CA GLY A 370 -10.92 0.93 -21.07
C GLY A 370 -10.83 1.33 -19.61
N ALA A 371 -9.72 1.03 -18.94
CA ALA A 371 -9.46 1.46 -17.58
C ALA A 371 -9.41 2.99 -17.48
N LEU A 372 -8.73 3.64 -18.42
CA LEU A 372 -8.60 5.09 -18.50
C LEU A 372 -9.96 5.77 -18.73
N TRP A 373 -10.73 5.31 -19.72
CA TRP A 373 -12.08 5.81 -19.98
C TRP A 373 -12.98 5.67 -18.75
N THR A 374 -12.99 4.49 -18.14
CA THR A 374 -13.78 4.23 -16.92
C THR A 374 -13.38 5.18 -15.79
N ALA A 375 -12.08 5.47 -15.65
CA ALA A 375 -11.61 6.43 -14.66
C ALA A 375 -12.03 7.88 -14.96
N ILE A 376 -12.01 8.31 -16.23
CA ILE A 376 -12.49 9.63 -16.65
C ILE A 376 -13.99 9.76 -16.38
N VAL A 377 -14.78 8.73 -16.66
CA VAL A 377 -16.23 8.71 -16.39
C VAL A 377 -16.52 8.84 -14.89
N PHE A 378 -15.77 8.11 -14.04
CA PHE A 378 -15.97 8.17 -12.59
C PHE A 378 -15.53 9.50 -11.97
N THR A 379 -14.43 10.07 -12.46
CA THR A 379 -13.90 11.35 -11.95
C THR A 379 -14.67 12.55 -12.49
N GLY A 380 -15.33 12.42 -13.65
CA GLY A 380 -16.03 13.52 -14.30
C GLY A 380 -15.11 14.47 -15.07
N THR A 381 -13.82 14.16 -15.19
CA THR A 381 -12.82 15.05 -15.81
C THR A 381 -11.59 14.27 -16.27
N SER A 382 -10.92 14.76 -17.33
CA SER A 382 -9.62 14.27 -17.79
C SER A 382 -8.45 15.15 -17.34
N GLN A 383 -8.67 16.20 -16.54
CA GLN A 383 -7.64 17.18 -16.14
C GLN A 383 -6.45 16.58 -15.38
N TRP A 384 -6.66 15.46 -14.69
CA TRP A 384 -5.61 14.73 -13.97
C TRP A 384 -4.67 13.97 -14.92
N LEU A 385 -5.01 13.80 -16.20
CA LEU A 385 -4.17 13.22 -17.25
C LEU A 385 -3.35 14.32 -17.94
N ASN A 386 -2.50 14.97 -17.16
CA ASN A 386 -1.63 16.04 -17.62
C ASN A 386 -0.16 15.57 -17.76
N GLU A 387 0.68 16.47 -18.23
CA GLU A 387 2.12 16.22 -18.41
C GLU A 387 2.82 15.83 -17.10
N ALA A 388 2.29 16.21 -15.94
CA ALA A 388 2.86 15.87 -14.65
C ALA A 388 2.64 14.40 -14.27
N THR A 389 1.49 13.81 -14.66
CA THR A 389 1.16 12.41 -14.36
C THR A 389 1.78 11.42 -15.33
N THR A 390 2.03 11.80 -16.60
CA THR A 390 2.65 10.90 -17.61
C THR A 390 1.94 9.54 -17.77
N ILE A 391 0.67 9.42 -17.36
CA ILE A 391 -0.08 8.15 -17.37
C ILE A 391 -0.48 7.81 -18.81
N ALA A 392 -1.03 8.78 -19.54
CA ALA A 392 -1.34 8.65 -20.96
C ALA A 392 -0.13 9.09 -21.81
N PRO A 393 0.05 8.55 -23.02
CA PRO A 393 1.05 9.07 -23.95
C PRO A 393 0.79 10.54 -24.31
N MET A 394 1.85 11.34 -24.43
CA MET A 394 1.76 12.80 -24.61
C MET A 394 1.72 13.26 -26.08
N ASN A 395 1.26 12.41 -26.99
CA ASN A 395 1.18 12.78 -28.41
C ASN A 395 -0.10 13.58 -28.74
N ASP A 396 -0.11 14.25 -29.89
CA ASP A 396 -1.27 15.06 -30.34
C ASP A 396 -2.57 14.24 -30.43
N ALA A 397 -2.47 12.98 -30.85
CA ALA A 397 -3.60 12.07 -30.97
C ALA A 397 -4.27 11.80 -29.61
N TRP A 398 -3.46 11.56 -28.57
CA TRP A 398 -3.94 11.33 -27.21
C TRP A 398 -4.51 12.60 -26.59
N ARG A 399 -3.92 13.77 -26.87
CA ARG A 399 -4.50 15.05 -26.45
C ARG A 399 -5.89 15.28 -27.07
N GLU A 400 -6.06 14.95 -28.35
CA GLU A 400 -7.36 15.03 -29.01
C GLU A 400 -8.36 14.02 -28.46
N TRP A 401 -7.94 12.78 -28.22
CA TRP A 401 -8.79 11.75 -27.61
C TRP A 401 -9.25 12.15 -26.19
N LEU A 402 -8.36 12.70 -25.37
CA LEU A 402 -8.70 13.16 -24.01
C LEU A 402 -9.69 14.33 -24.04
N ARG A 403 -9.59 15.21 -25.04
CA ARG A 403 -10.52 16.33 -25.25
C ARG A 403 -11.90 15.83 -25.69
N GLU A 404 -11.97 14.84 -26.57
CA GLU A 404 -13.22 14.21 -26.96
C GLU A 404 -13.86 13.44 -25.79
N ALA A 405 -13.07 12.68 -25.03
CA ALA A 405 -13.52 12.00 -23.83
C ALA A 405 -14.11 12.97 -22.80
N GLU A 406 -13.48 14.13 -22.58
CA GLU A 406 -13.97 15.16 -21.66
C GLU A 406 -15.32 15.72 -22.10
N LYS A 407 -15.53 15.94 -23.41
CA LYS A 407 -16.81 16.42 -23.95
C LYS A 407 -17.94 15.41 -23.74
N GLN A 408 -17.64 14.11 -23.76
CA GLN A 408 -18.65 13.07 -23.52
C GLN A 408 -19.05 12.97 -22.05
N VAL A 409 -18.15 13.31 -21.14
CA VAL A 409 -18.36 13.20 -19.67
C VAL A 409 -18.94 14.47 -19.05
N ARG A 410 -18.69 15.65 -19.65
CA ARG A 410 -19.30 16.90 -19.20
C ARG A 410 -20.81 16.88 -19.50
N PRO A 411 -21.68 17.26 -18.54
CA PRO A 411 -23.10 17.38 -18.82
C PRO A 411 -23.31 18.42 -19.91
N LYS A 412 -24.07 18.07 -20.96
CA LYS A 412 -24.55 19.05 -21.94
C LYS A 412 -25.55 19.96 -21.22
N LEU A 413 -25.11 21.16 -20.87
CA LEU A 413 -26.00 22.24 -20.47
C LEU A 413 -26.70 22.71 -21.75
N GLU A 414 -27.86 22.11 -22.07
CA GLU A 414 -28.67 22.58 -23.20
C GLU A 414 -29.45 23.83 -22.77
N GLU A 415 -29.09 24.98 -23.34
CA GLU A 415 -30.00 26.12 -23.47
C GLU A 415 -31.14 25.71 -24.42
N GLY A 416 -32.35 25.57 -23.88
CA GLY A 416 -33.57 25.38 -24.66
C GLY A 416 -33.93 23.92 -24.93
N GLU A 417 -35.11 23.53 -24.46
CA GLU A 417 -35.72 22.19 -24.52
C GLU A 417 -35.69 21.53 -25.91
N ILE A 418 -35.05 20.35 -26.02
CA ILE A 418 -35.57 19.14 -26.69
C ILE A 418 -35.01 17.95 -25.91
N GLN A 419 -35.81 16.89 -25.69
CA GLN A 419 -35.43 15.66 -24.96
C GLN A 419 -34.18 14.95 -25.56
N GLY A 420 -32.99 15.44 -25.23
CA GLY A 420 -31.72 14.76 -25.42
C GLY A 420 -31.42 13.87 -24.21
N GLY A 421 -31.36 12.55 -24.42
CA GLY A 421 -31.05 11.58 -23.37
C GLY A 421 -29.78 11.97 -22.60
N HIS A 422 -29.91 12.05 -21.27
CA HIS A 422 -28.78 12.26 -20.37
C HIS A 422 -27.78 11.12 -20.56
N ASN A 423 -26.56 11.42 -21.00
CA ASN A 423 -25.50 10.40 -21.15
C ASN A 423 -24.96 9.87 -19.80
N ASP A 424 -25.50 10.34 -18.67
CA ASP A 424 -25.20 9.86 -17.34
C ASP A 424 -26.46 9.92 -16.46
N ASN A 425 -27.10 8.78 -16.17
CA ASN A 425 -28.15 8.70 -15.13
C ASN A 425 -27.55 8.68 -13.70
N TRP A 426 -26.35 9.23 -13.52
CA TRP A 426 -25.67 9.23 -12.22
C TRP A 426 -26.09 10.46 -11.39
N THR A 427 -27.25 10.34 -10.74
CA THR A 427 -27.71 11.32 -9.76
C THR A 427 -26.72 11.40 -8.59
N GLY A 428 -26.06 12.56 -8.42
CA GLY A 428 -25.12 12.78 -7.31
C GLY A 428 -23.68 12.29 -7.54
N ARG A 429 -23.16 12.37 -8.77
CA ARG A 429 -21.74 12.13 -9.15
C ARG A 429 -20.72 12.66 -8.14
N HIS A 430 -20.93 13.84 -7.57
CA HIS A 430 -20.02 14.47 -6.61
C HIS A 430 -20.46 14.35 -5.15
N ASN A 431 -21.58 13.66 -4.88
CA ASN A 431 -22.13 13.50 -3.56
C ASN A 431 -21.61 12.21 -2.89
N LEU A 432 -21.36 12.29 -1.59
CA LEU A 432 -21.05 11.13 -0.77
C LEU A 432 -22.23 10.15 -0.81
N HIS A 433 -21.98 8.90 -1.17
CA HIS A 433 -22.99 7.87 -1.08
C HIS A 433 -23.19 7.54 0.41
N ARG A 434 -24.31 8.00 0.98
CA ARG A 434 -24.76 7.60 2.31
C ARG A 434 -25.67 6.39 2.16
N ARG A 435 -25.54 5.38 3.04
CA ARG A 435 -26.59 4.37 3.18
C ARG A 435 -27.92 5.12 3.45
N PRO A 436 -29.01 4.83 2.71
CA PRO A 436 -30.27 5.49 2.97
C PRO A 436 -30.67 5.17 4.41
N ARG A 437 -30.86 6.22 5.20
CA ARG A 437 -31.55 6.16 6.48
C ARG A 437 -33.02 6.37 6.14
N ILE A 438 -33.80 5.30 6.14
CA ILE A 438 -35.25 5.41 5.98
C ILE A 438 -35.77 5.90 7.33
N ASN A 439 -36.38 7.08 7.37
CA ASN A 439 -37.12 7.54 8.55
C ASN A 439 -38.46 6.80 8.57
N THR A 440 -38.63 5.85 9.48
CA THR A 440 -39.92 5.25 9.78
C THR A 440 -40.47 5.84 11.06
N GLY A 441 -41.40 6.79 10.96
CA GLY A 441 -42.23 7.23 12.08
C GLY A 441 -41.47 7.77 13.31
N THR A 442 -42.21 7.99 14.39
CA THR A 442 -41.84 8.81 15.57
C THR A 442 -40.70 8.29 16.44
N ASP A 443 -40.08 7.17 16.10
CA ASP A 443 -39.01 6.58 16.89
C ASP A 443 -37.67 6.70 16.15
N TRP A 444 -36.71 7.36 16.79
CA TRP A 444 -35.36 7.66 16.27
C TRP A 444 -34.45 6.41 16.13
N ASN A 445 -35.01 5.25 15.79
CA ASN A 445 -34.27 4.01 15.62
C ASN A 445 -34.08 3.68 14.14
N PHE A 446 -32.81 3.65 13.71
CA PHE A 446 -32.42 3.30 12.34
C PHE A 446 -32.27 1.78 12.19
N THR A 447 -33.16 1.13 11.43
CA THR A 447 -32.97 -0.27 10.99
C THR A 447 -32.35 -0.34 9.59
N PRO A 448 -31.51 -1.35 9.29
CA PRO A 448 -31.00 -1.59 7.94
C PRO A 448 -32.15 -1.92 6.98
N ALA A 449 -32.02 -1.50 5.72
CA ALA A 449 -33.06 -1.64 4.69
C ALA A 449 -33.64 -3.07 4.62
N THR A 450 -34.97 -3.18 4.74
CA THR A 450 -35.76 -4.38 4.45
C THR A 450 -35.46 -4.88 3.03
N MET A 451 -35.52 -6.20 2.77
CA MET A 451 -35.16 -6.79 1.46
C MET A 451 -35.82 -6.08 0.26
N GLU A 452 -37.09 -5.68 0.37
CA GLU A 452 -37.81 -4.97 -0.71
C GLU A 452 -37.26 -3.56 -1.00
N ASN A 453 -36.83 -2.84 0.03
CA ASN A 453 -36.23 -1.50 -0.13
C ASN A 453 -34.73 -1.56 -0.40
N ALA A 454 -34.08 -2.69 -0.08
CA ALA A 454 -32.67 -2.93 -0.36
C ALA A 454 -32.42 -2.96 -1.87
N ASP A 455 -33.33 -3.55 -2.64
CA ASP A 455 -33.20 -3.64 -4.09
C ASP A 455 -33.35 -2.26 -4.76
N LEU A 456 -34.39 -1.50 -4.42
CA LEU A 456 -34.59 -0.10 -4.88
C LEU A 456 -33.47 0.86 -4.42
N ALA A 457 -32.99 0.71 -3.19
CA ALA A 457 -31.85 1.46 -2.67
C ALA A 457 -30.52 1.03 -3.30
N SER A 458 -30.38 -0.23 -3.71
CA SER A 458 -29.22 -0.74 -4.45
C SER A 458 -29.25 -0.25 -5.88
N GLU A 459 -30.44 -0.14 -6.49
CA GLU A 459 -30.61 0.30 -7.87
C GLU A 459 -30.23 1.78 -8.03
N LYS A 460 -30.60 2.62 -7.05
CA LYS A 460 -30.12 4.01 -6.95
C LYS A 460 -28.61 4.16 -6.73
N ARG A 461 -27.88 3.10 -6.34
CA ARG A 461 -26.42 3.10 -6.17
C ARG A 461 -25.66 2.63 -7.41
N ARG A 462 -26.34 2.13 -8.43
CA ARG A 462 -25.69 1.57 -9.63
C ARG A 462 -25.30 2.70 -10.57
N ILE A 463 -23.99 2.81 -10.82
CA ILE A 463 -23.46 3.76 -11.81
C ILE A 463 -23.62 3.13 -13.19
N ARG A 464 -24.56 3.63 -14.00
CA ARG A 464 -24.71 3.24 -15.40
C ARG A 464 -23.85 4.17 -16.26
N ILE A 465 -22.86 3.61 -16.94
CA ILE A 465 -21.98 4.32 -17.88
C ILE A 465 -22.59 4.18 -19.28
N HIS A 466 -22.81 5.27 -20.03
CA HIS A 466 -23.18 5.15 -21.44
C HIS A 466 -21.98 4.69 -22.29
N ALA A 467 -22.24 3.80 -23.23
CA ALA A 467 -21.22 3.20 -24.10
C ALA A 467 -20.79 4.19 -25.19
N TRP A 468 -19.71 4.93 -24.96
CA TRP A 468 -18.93 5.57 -26.02
C TRP A 468 -17.93 4.53 -26.57
N PRO A 469 -17.87 4.28 -27.90
CA PRO A 469 -16.91 3.35 -28.50
C PRO A 469 -15.48 3.94 -28.48
N TYR A 470 -14.91 4.06 -27.28
CA TYR A 470 -13.64 4.73 -27.00
C TYR A 470 -12.45 4.13 -27.76
N GLN A 471 -12.48 2.82 -28.04
CA GLN A 471 -11.43 2.09 -28.75
C GLN A 471 -11.44 2.40 -30.24
N GLU A 472 -12.63 2.45 -30.85
CA GLU A 472 -12.80 2.78 -32.26
C GLU A 472 -12.44 4.23 -32.52
N GLU A 473 -12.85 5.15 -31.65
CA GLU A 473 -12.52 6.56 -31.81
C GLU A 473 -11.02 6.83 -31.60
N LEU A 474 -10.37 6.17 -30.64
CA LEU A 474 -8.91 6.24 -30.51
C LEU A 474 -8.22 5.76 -31.79
N THR A 475 -8.68 4.64 -32.35
CA THR A 475 -8.12 4.08 -33.60
C THR A 475 -8.29 5.08 -34.75
N ARG A 476 -9.46 5.71 -34.85
CA ARG A 476 -9.76 6.73 -35.86
C ARG A 476 -8.90 7.98 -35.71
N ILE A 477 -8.67 8.46 -34.48
CA ILE A 477 -7.80 9.61 -34.22
C ILE A 477 -6.34 9.26 -34.54
N LEU A 478 -5.87 8.08 -34.14
CA LEU A 478 -4.53 7.61 -34.47
C LEU A 478 -4.31 7.53 -35.98
N GLN A 479 -5.29 7.05 -36.75
CA GLN A 479 -5.24 7.06 -38.22
C GLN A 479 -5.09 8.47 -38.80
N ARG A 480 -5.84 9.46 -38.29
CA ARG A 480 -5.72 10.86 -38.73
C ARG A 480 -4.34 11.45 -38.44
N HIS A 481 -3.74 11.07 -37.32
CA HIS A 481 -2.43 11.58 -36.88
C HIS A 481 -1.24 10.73 -37.35
N ALA A 482 -1.47 9.55 -37.95
CA ALA A 482 -0.43 8.62 -38.36
C ALA A 482 0.61 9.25 -39.31
N ALA A 483 0.16 10.11 -40.23
CA ALA A 483 1.04 10.82 -41.16
C ALA A 483 1.99 11.83 -40.48
N LYS A 484 1.66 12.29 -39.26
CA LYS A 484 2.48 13.25 -38.49
C LYS A 484 3.40 12.56 -37.49
N THR A 485 3.03 11.37 -37.02
CA THR A 485 3.77 10.64 -35.97
C THR A 485 4.65 9.53 -36.50
N ARG A 486 4.37 8.98 -37.69
CA ARG A 486 5.18 7.94 -38.32
C ARG A 486 6.22 8.55 -39.24
N VAL A 487 7.49 8.28 -38.99
CA VAL A 487 8.54 8.39 -40.02
C VAL A 487 8.35 7.17 -40.93
N PRO A 488 8.03 7.34 -42.22
CA PRO A 488 7.88 6.22 -43.13
C PRO A 488 9.22 5.49 -43.23
N ILE A 489 9.17 4.16 -43.09
CA ILE A 489 10.33 3.31 -43.36
C ILE A 489 10.50 3.32 -44.89
N GLY A 490 11.72 3.51 -45.39
CA GLY A 490 12.01 3.81 -46.81
C GLY A 490 11.37 2.84 -47.81
N ASP A 491 11.10 1.60 -47.41
CA ASP A 491 10.49 0.56 -48.23
C ASP A 491 8.97 0.76 -48.46
N GLU A 492 8.27 1.58 -47.65
CA GLU A 492 6.85 1.89 -47.84
C GLU A 492 6.61 2.99 -48.89
N VAL A 493 7.63 3.77 -49.25
CA VAL A 493 7.53 4.89 -50.20
C VAL A 493 7.59 4.42 -51.66
N VAL A 494 8.05 3.19 -51.91
CA VAL A 494 8.29 2.68 -53.27
C VAL A 494 7.00 2.18 -53.97
N GLY A 495 5.84 2.21 -53.29
CA GLY A 495 4.60 1.62 -53.79
C GLY A 495 3.58 2.55 -54.46
N GLY A 496 3.78 3.87 -54.47
CA GLY A 496 2.72 4.82 -54.87
C GLY A 496 3.22 6.02 -55.67
N ASP A 497 2.80 6.06 -56.94
CA ASP A 497 2.76 7.23 -57.83
C ASP A 497 4.08 7.82 -58.36
N GLU A 498 4.88 6.99 -59.05
CA GLU A 498 5.62 7.49 -60.21
C GLU A 498 4.71 7.54 -61.44
N ARG A 499 3.93 8.62 -61.60
CA ARG A 499 3.48 9.18 -62.89
C ARG A 499 2.56 10.37 -62.66
N ARG A 500 3.17 11.55 -62.45
CA ARG A 500 2.71 12.85 -62.98
C ARG A 500 3.54 13.96 -62.32
N LEU A 501 4.58 14.40 -63.01
CA LEU A 501 4.70 15.79 -63.46
C LEU A 501 5.96 15.89 -64.32
N GLY A 502 5.76 15.96 -65.64
CA GLY A 502 6.71 16.67 -66.47
C GLY A 502 6.54 18.15 -66.16
N SER A 503 7.64 18.85 -65.88
CA SER A 503 7.66 20.30 -65.84
C SER A 503 8.80 20.79 -66.74
N GLU A 504 8.35 21.44 -67.81
CA GLU A 504 9.00 22.42 -68.66
C GLU A 504 10.43 22.84 -68.28
N LYS A 505 11.34 22.63 -69.22
CA LYS A 505 12.56 23.43 -69.34
C LYS A 505 12.18 24.80 -69.91
N ASP A 506 12.62 25.87 -69.26
CA ASP A 506 12.89 27.14 -69.94
C ASP A 506 14.36 27.56 -69.74
N PRO A 507 15.03 28.07 -70.79
CA PRO A 507 16.47 28.31 -70.78
C PRO A 507 16.85 29.79 -70.57
N SER A 508 18.11 29.96 -70.18
CA SER A 508 19.02 31.08 -70.51
C SER A 508 18.90 32.42 -69.76
N THR A 509 19.97 32.73 -69.00
CA THR A 509 20.79 33.93 -69.24
C THR A 509 22.21 33.72 -68.67
N PRO A 510 23.27 34.35 -69.24
CA PRO A 510 24.65 33.84 -69.19
C PRO A 510 25.63 34.63 -68.30
N GLY A 511 26.77 33.99 -68.00
CA GLY A 511 28.10 34.60 -67.76
C GLY A 511 28.27 35.42 -66.47
N THR A 512 29.25 35.17 -65.61
CA THR A 512 30.68 35.36 -65.93
C THR A 512 31.54 34.73 -64.84
N ALA A 513 32.64 34.12 -65.27
CA ALA A 513 33.68 33.48 -64.48
C ALA A 513 34.41 34.42 -63.51
N LEU A 514 35.00 33.86 -62.46
CA LEU A 514 36.40 34.10 -62.07
C LEU A 514 36.88 32.96 -61.16
N GLU A 515 37.85 32.23 -61.67
CA GLU A 515 38.75 31.32 -60.95
C GLU A 515 39.54 32.09 -59.87
N VAL A 516 39.66 31.54 -58.66
CA VAL A 516 40.89 31.03 -58.02
C VAL A 516 40.48 30.08 -56.90
#